data_AF-A0AAU3ITJ8-F1
#
_entry.id   AF-A0AAU3ITJ8-F1
#
_cell.length_a   1.000
_cell.length_b   1.000
_cell.length_c   1.000
_cell.angle_alpha   90.00
_cell.angle_beta   90.00
_cell.angle_gamma   90.00
#
_symmetry.space_group_name_H-M   'P 1'
#
loop_
_entity.id
_entity.type
_entity.pdbx_description
1 polymer ?
#
loop_
_entity_poly.entity_id
_entity_poly.type
_entity_poly.pdbx_seq_one_letter_code
_entity_poly.pdbx_strand_id
1 'polypeptide(L)'
;MKIETVNGLTIGLVDADEAERGDWERHRAELDLVRVVGPPPESWPRLRAAGFAVHPAWITWMASVAASEEEFLSRLSVQERRNVRLGLRYAAGRDVRMDVADPVDDLVFDDFLKLYEPHIGGMRHGVPYASMEREEILGMREDYFAVQAFEDGALVGCCMCRKRADASTVVIRFVTTTQDSRQHRIVRAMYMRVFAKAREMGYRSVSLGTDPALYGHIAKPGLFRFKSRLGFTPIPARLFGTMDDPDEATRVLRLDTLTEPSLLISYAPALEAPAPEALAPDAGNAEITFDTPLRLDVLTGEDADHPEADLGPYRAPFLAGLGVVRIG
;
A
#
# COMPACT_ATOMS: atom_id res chain seq x y z
N MET A 1 26.18 -14.14 -1.54
CA MET A 1 24.74 -14.50 -1.43
C MET A 1 24.39 -15.11 -0.08
N LYS A 2 23.34 -14.60 0.58
CA LYS A 2 22.67 -15.18 1.75
C LYS A 2 21.26 -15.63 1.33
N ILE A 3 20.80 -16.80 1.79
CA ILE A 3 19.41 -17.25 1.56
C ILE A 3 18.63 -17.09 2.86
N GLU A 4 17.42 -16.57 2.78
CA GLU A 4 16.50 -16.48 3.91
C GLU A 4 15.07 -16.86 3.50
N THR A 5 14.31 -17.41 4.45
CA THR A 5 12.89 -17.74 4.24
C THR A 5 12.04 -16.95 5.22
N VAL A 6 11.15 -16.12 4.69
CA VAL A 6 10.25 -15.26 5.49
C VAL A 6 8.81 -15.57 5.10
N ASN A 7 8.01 -16.06 6.06
CA ASN A 7 6.61 -16.44 5.83
C ASN A 7 6.42 -17.36 4.59
N GLY A 8 7.35 -18.31 4.40
CA GLY A 8 7.34 -19.25 3.29
C GLY A 8 7.89 -18.74 1.96
N LEU A 9 8.27 -17.45 1.86
CA LEU A 9 8.95 -16.89 0.69
C LEU A 9 10.46 -17.01 0.85
N THR A 10 11.12 -17.70 -0.08
CA THR A 10 12.57 -17.95 -0.07
C THR A 10 13.28 -16.93 -0.94
N ILE A 11 14.15 -16.13 -0.31
CA ILE A 11 14.78 -14.94 -0.86
C ILE A 11 16.29 -15.17 -0.93
N GLY A 12 16.87 -15.00 -2.11
CA GLY A 12 18.32 -14.89 -2.30
C GLY A 12 18.76 -13.43 -2.17
N LEU A 13 19.42 -13.08 -1.06
CA LEU A 13 20.03 -11.78 -0.85
C LEU A 13 21.42 -11.75 -1.48
N VAL A 14 21.64 -10.83 -2.41
CA VAL A 14 22.89 -10.64 -3.16
C VAL A 14 23.31 -9.17 -3.14
N ASP A 15 24.59 -8.91 -3.35
CA ASP A 15 25.04 -7.56 -3.68
C ASP A 15 24.79 -7.23 -5.17
N ALA A 16 25.05 -5.98 -5.55
CA ALA A 16 24.79 -5.52 -6.92
C ALA A 16 25.67 -6.21 -7.98
N ASP A 17 26.89 -6.63 -7.63
CA ASP A 17 27.81 -7.29 -8.54
C ASP A 17 27.45 -8.78 -8.71
N GLU A 18 27.10 -9.46 -7.62
CA GLU A 18 26.55 -10.82 -7.63
C GLU A 18 25.24 -10.88 -8.44
N ALA A 19 24.37 -9.87 -8.31
CA ALA A 19 23.13 -9.76 -9.07
C ALA A 19 23.40 -9.62 -10.59
N GLU A 20 24.37 -8.80 -10.97
CA GLU A 20 24.77 -8.57 -12.37
C GLU A 20 25.44 -9.80 -13.00
N ARG A 21 26.35 -10.46 -12.27
CA ARG A 21 27.06 -11.66 -12.76
C ARG A 21 26.17 -12.90 -12.86
N GLY A 22 25.00 -12.90 -12.20
CA GLY A 22 24.12 -14.06 -12.18
C GLY A 22 24.63 -15.18 -11.27
N ASP A 23 25.45 -14.87 -10.26
CA ASP A 23 26.05 -15.87 -9.35
C ASP A 23 24.97 -16.72 -8.61
N TRP A 24 23.77 -16.16 -8.49
CA TRP A 24 22.58 -16.77 -7.90
C TRP A 24 21.85 -17.76 -8.82
N GLU A 25 22.11 -17.78 -10.13
CA GLU A 25 21.36 -18.60 -11.09
C GLU A 25 21.47 -20.11 -10.80
N ARG A 26 22.60 -20.55 -10.24
CA ARG A 26 22.78 -21.95 -9.80
C ARG A 26 21.79 -22.39 -8.71
N HIS A 27 21.18 -21.43 -8.01
CA HIS A 27 20.17 -21.65 -6.97
C HIS A 27 18.76 -21.29 -7.44
N ARG A 28 18.55 -20.97 -8.73
CA ARG A 28 17.24 -20.49 -9.25
C ARG A 28 16.08 -21.40 -8.87
N ALA A 29 16.28 -22.72 -8.89
CA ALA A 29 15.24 -23.70 -8.56
C ALA A 29 14.83 -23.69 -7.08
N GLU A 30 15.63 -23.11 -6.19
CA GLU A 30 15.40 -23.09 -4.74
C GLU A 30 14.87 -21.74 -4.25
N LEU A 31 14.86 -20.71 -5.11
CA LEU A 31 14.54 -19.33 -4.76
C LEU A 31 13.21 -18.89 -5.38
N ASP A 32 12.38 -18.19 -4.61
CA ASP A 32 11.19 -17.51 -5.13
C ASP A 32 11.57 -16.17 -5.78
N LEU A 33 12.52 -15.45 -5.18
CA LEU A 33 13.05 -14.20 -5.72
C LEU A 33 14.50 -13.96 -5.30
N VAL A 34 15.17 -13.05 -6.02
CA VAL A 34 16.50 -12.54 -5.70
C VAL A 34 16.39 -11.04 -5.44
N ARG A 35 17.11 -10.55 -4.44
CA ARG A 35 17.03 -9.17 -3.98
C ARG A 35 18.38 -8.58 -3.65
N VAL A 36 18.60 -7.34 -4.10
CA VAL A 36 19.66 -6.44 -3.64
C VAL A 36 19.03 -5.41 -2.71
N VAL A 37 19.54 -5.27 -1.50
CA VAL A 37 19.06 -4.30 -0.50
C VAL A 37 19.97 -3.07 -0.52
N GLY A 38 19.38 -1.88 -0.64
CA GLY A 38 20.10 -0.62 -0.72
C GLY A 38 21.08 -0.55 -1.90
N PRO A 39 20.72 -0.97 -3.14
CA PRO A 39 21.63 -0.85 -4.27
C PRO A 39 21.98 0.63 -4.49
N PRO A 40 23.27 0.98 -4.63
CA PRO A 40 23.65 2.36 -4.82
C PRO A 40 23.10 2.87 -6.18
N PRO A 41 22.64 4.14 -6.29
CA PRO A 41 21.95 4.63 -7.49
C PRO A 41 22.67 4.37 -8.82
N GLU A 42 23.99 4.47 -8.85
CA GLU A 42 24.83 4.20 -10.03
C GLU A 42 24.73 2.75 -10.53
N SER A 43 24.29 1.82 -9.67
CA SER A 43 24.06 0.41 -10.04
C SER A 43 22.68 0.14 -10.64
N TRP A 44 21.75 1.09 -10.58
CA TRP A 44 20.37 0.84 -10.99
C TRP A 44 20.24 0.53 -12.50
N PRO A 45 20.93 1.22 -13.43
CA PRO A 45 20.84 0.88 -14.85
C PRO A 45 21.29 -0.55 -15.16
N ARG A 46 22.41 -0.99 -14.57
CA ARG A 46 22.93 -2.36 -14.75
C ARG A 46 22.02 -3.42 -14.13
N LEU A 47 21.45 -3.16 -12.95
CA LEU A 47 20.47 -4.06 -12.32
C LEU A 47 19.20 -4.20 -13.18
N ARG A 48 18.70 -3.10 -13.75
CA ARG A 48 17.56 -3.14 -14.69
C ARG A 48 17.89 -3.93 -15.95
N ALA A 49 19.08 -3.76 -16.51
CA ALA A 49 19.55 -4.55 -17.66
C ALA A 49 19.64 -6.05 -17.33
N ALA A 50 19.98 -6.41 -16.09
CA ALA A 50 19.98 -7.79 -15.58
C ALA A 50 18.57 -8.34 -15.22
N GLY A 51 17.51 -7.57 -15.50
CA GLY A 51 16.12 -7.97 -15.29
C GLY A 51 15.59 -7.74 -13.87
N PHE A 52 16.28 -6.96 -13.04
CA PHE A 52 15.77 -6.55 -11.73
C PHE A 52 14.89 -5.30 -11.86
N ALA A 53 13.80 -5.25 -11.10
CA ALA A 53 13.02 -4.04 -10.91
C ALA A 53 13.56 -3.28 -9.69
N VAL A 54 13.94 -2.02 -9.86
CA VAL A 54 14.38 -1.15 -8.74
C VAL A 54 13.17 -0.41 -8.17
N HIS A 55 12.94 -0.56 -6.87
CA HIS A 55 11.74 -0.11 -6.18
C HIS A 55 12.03 0.31 -4.73
N PRO A 56 11.17 1.10 -4.08
CA PRO A 56 11.24 1.24 -2.63
C PRO A 56 10.89 -0.10 -1.96
N ALA A 57 11.50 -0.46 -0.83
CA ALA A 57 11.08 -1.67 -0.09
C ALA A 57 9.59 -1.58 0.32
N TRP A 58 9.19 -0.39 0.79
CA TRP A 58 7.86 -0.09 1.29
C TRP A 58 7.29 1.20 0.68
N ILE A 59 5.97 1.24 0.51
CA ILE A 59 5.24 2.42 0.03
C ILE A 59 4.18 2.85 1.01
N THR A 60 4.03 4.15 1.21
CA THR A 60 2.95 4.75 2.01
C THR A 60 1.90 5.33 1.09
N TRP A 61 0.64 4.94 1.30
CA TRP A 61 -0.48 5.44 0.49
C TRP A 61 -1.01 6.74 1.06
N MET A 62 -1.02 7.80 0.26
CA MET A 62 -1.32 9.16 0.67
C MET A 62 -2.41 9.79 -0.19
N ALA A 63 -3.27 10.61 0.42
CA ALA A 63 -4.23 11.45 -0.29
C ALA A 63 -4.32 12.82 0.40
N SER A 64 -4.36 13.88 -0.39
CA SER A 64 -4.54 15.24 0.15
C SER A 64 -5.95 15.43 0.69
N VAL A 65 -6.05 16.06 1.86
CA VAL A 65 -7.33 16.51 2.43
C VAL A 65 -7.85 17.65 1.55
N ALA A 66 -8.99 17.44 0.89
CA ALA A 66 -9.65 18.47 0.09
C ALA A 66 -10.46 19.44 0.97
N ALA A 67 -10.75 20.64 0.46
CA ALA A 67 -11.51 21.65 1.21
C ALA A 67 -12.96 21.22 1.48
N SER A 68 -13.49 20.29 0.68
CA SER A 68 -14.82 19.69 0.89
C SER A 68 -14.87 18.22 0.48
N GLU A 69 -15.94 17.53 0.88
CA GLU A 69 -16.23 16.17 0.39
C GLU A 69 -16.40 16.15 -1.13
N GLU A 70 -17.16 17.09 -1.71
CA GLU A 70 -17.40 17.12 -3.16
C GLU A 70 -16.11 17.36 -3.94
N GLU A 71 -15.22 18.23 -3.44
CA GLU A 71 -13.90 18.43 -4.04
C GLU A 71 -13.06 17.15 -4.02
N PHE A 72 -13.04 16.42 -2.90
CA PHE A 72 -12.37 15.12 -2.84
C PHE A 72 -12.97 14.13 -3.85
N LEU A 73 -14.30 14.00 -3.86
CA LEU A 73 -15.00 13.09 -4.78
C LEU A 73 -14.71 13.43 -6.24
N SER A 74 -14.61 14.72 -6.59
CA SER A 74 -14.35 15.15 -7.97
C SER A 74 -13.07 14.56 -8.57
N ARG A 75 -12.08 14.23 -7.73
CA ARG A 75 -10.79 13.62 -8.11
C ARG A 75 -10.90 12.12 -8.39
N LEU A 76 -11.98 11.48 -7.93
CA LEU A 76 -12.21 10.04 -8.13
C LEU A 76 -12.86 9.77 -9.49
N SER A 77 -12.69 8.55 -9.99
CA SER A 77 -13.41 8.08 -11.18
C SER A 77 -14.94 8.13 -10.98
N VAL A 78 -15.72 8.24 -12.07
CA VAL A 78 -17.19 8.25 -12.02
C VAL A 78 -17.74 7.06 -11.23
N GLN A 79 -17.21 5.86 -11.48
CA GLN A 79 -17.63 4.65 -10.80
C GLN A 79 -17.33 4.71 -9.30
N GLU A 80 -16.15 5.20 -8.92
CA GLU A 80 -15.79 5.26 -7.51
C GLU A 80 -16.56 6.35 -6.76
N ARG A 81 -16.78 7.53 -7.37
CA ARG A 81 -17.72 8.54 -6.84
C ARG A 81 -19.09 7.94 -6.55
N ARG A 82 -19.61 7.14 -7.48
CA ARG A 82 -20.90 6.44 -7.30
C ARG A 82 -20.83 5.47 -6.13
N ASN A 83 -19.75 4.70 -5.99
CA ASN A 83 -19.56 3.76 -4.88
C ASN A 83 -19.52 4.47 -3.52
N VAL A 84 -18.80 5.60 -3.41
CA VAL A 84 -18.76 6.39 -2.18
C VAL A 84 -20.14 6.96 -1.84
N ARG A 85 -20.83 7.58 -2.82
CA ARG A 85 -22.20 8.09 -2.63
C ARG A 85 -23.21 7.00 -2.27
N LEU A 86 -23.00 5.77 -2.74
CA LEU A 86 -23.82 4.62 -2.31
C LEU A 86 -23.51 4.21 -0.87
N GLY A 87 -22.26 4.27 -0.44
CA GLY A 87 -21.87 4.06 0.96
C GLY A 87 -22.48 5.09 1.92
N LEU A 88 -22.41 6.37 1.55
CA LEU A 88 -23.01 7.45 2.34
C LEU A 88 -24.53 7.33 2.43
N ARG A 89 -25.21 7.06 1.30
CA ARG A 89 -26.67 6.82 1.29
C ARG A 89 -27.05 5.57 2.06
N TYR A 90 -26.22 4.52 2.00
CA TYR A 90 -26.43 3.32 2.79
C TYR A 90 -26.40 3.65 4.30
N ALA A 91 -25.38 4.40 4.73
CA ALA A 91 -25.27 4.80 6.13
C ALA A 91 -26.47 5.65 6.57
N ALA A 92 -26.86 6.65 5.77
CA ALA A 92 -28.00 7.51 6.06
C ALA A 92 -29.35 6.77 6.05
N GLY A 93 -29.56 5.81 5.14
CA GLY A 93 -30.83 5.11 4.97
C GLY A 93 -31.09 3.97 5.96
N ARG A 94 -30.10 3.62 6.79
CA ARG A 94 -30.19 2.59 7.84
C ARG A 94 -29.95 3.12 9.24
N ASP A 95 -30.01 4.44 9.40
CA ASP A 95 -29.67 5.11 10.65
C ASP A 95 -28.31 4.68 11.21
N VAL A 96 -27.35 4.37 10.33
CA VAL A 96 -25.99 4.05 10.74
C VAL A 96 -25.35 5.32 11.30
N ARG A 97 -25.14 5.33 12.60
CA ARG A 97 -24.57 6.45 13.33
C ARG A 97 -23.06 6.39 13.25
N MET A 98 -22.43 7.48 12.80
CA MET A 98 -20.98 7.60 12.73
C MET A 98 -20.46 8.55 13.80
N ASP A 99 -19.81 7.99 14.82
CA ASP A 99 -19.21 8.74 15.92
C ASP A 99 -17.72 8.94 15.69
N VAL A 100 -17.18 9.97 16.35
CA VAL A 100 -15.74 10.19 16.46
C VAL A 100 -15.38 10.22 17.94
N ALA A 101 -14.51 9.31 18.37
CA ALA A 101 -13.91 9.32 19.70
C ALA A 101 -12.50 9.92 19.61
N ASP A 102 -12.26 11.05 20.28
CA ASP A 102 -11.01 11.81 20.24
C ASP A 102 -10.79 12.49 21.61
N PRO A 103 -9.89 11.98 22.47
CA PRO A 103 -8.96 10.86 22.24
C PRO A 103 -9.64 9.48 22.30
N VAL A 104 -8.89 8.43 21.96
CA VAL A 104 -9.32 7.04 22.14
C VAL A 104 -9.13 6.61 23.59
N ASP A 105 -10.18 6.07 24.21
CA ASP A 105 -10.11 5.47 25.54
C ASP A 105 -10.14 3.93 25.50
N ASP A 106 -10.00 3.30 26.67
CA ASP A 106 -10.02 1.85 26.84
C ASP A 106 -11.29 1.21 26.28
N LEU A 107 -12.47 1.81 26.52
CA LEU A 107 -13.76 1.25 26.09
C LEU A 107 -13.86 1.24 24.56
N VAL A 108 -13.49 2.35 23.92
CA VAL A 108 -13.47 2.48 22.45
C VAL A 108 -12.50 1.47 21.84
N PHE A 109 -11.32 1.30 22.43
CA PHE A 109 -10.31 0.39 21.91
C PHE A 109 -10.73 -1.08 22.09
N ASP A 110 -11.26 -1.45 23.25
CA ASP A 110 -11.71 -2.80 23.55
C ASP A 110 -12.91 -3.21 22.68
N ASP A 111 -13.85 -2.29 22.43
CA ASP A 111 -14.94 -2.53 21.49
C ASP A 111 -14.45 -2.70 20.04
N PHE A 112 -13.42 -1.96 19.64
CA PHE A 112 -12.75 -2.17 18.37
C PHE A 112 -12.09 -3.55 18.28
N LEU A 113 -11.40 -4.02 19.33
CA LEU A 113 -10.74 -5.32 19.34
C LEU A 113 -11.72 -6.49 19.18
N LYS A 114 -12.93 -6.39 19.75
CA LYS A 114 -14.01 -7.39 19.57
C LYS A 114 -14.39 -7.60 18.10
N LEU A 115 -14.25 -6.57 17.26
CA LEU A 115 -14.45 -6.68 15.81
C LEU A 115 -13.18 -7.07 15.05
N TYR A 116 -12.03 -6.58 15.49
CA TYR A 116 -10.75 -6.73 14.79
C TYR A 116 -10.19 -8.15 14.90
N GLU A 117 -10.14 -8.72 16.10
CA GLU A 117 -9.48 -10.01 16.34
C GLU A 117 -10.11 -11.18 15.56
N PRO A 118 -11.46 -11.32 15.50
CA PRO A 118 -12.06 -12.37 14.68
C PRO A 118 -11.77 -12.21 13.18
N HIS A 119 -11.68 -10.96 12.71
CA HIS A 119 -11.34 -10.67 11.31
C HIS A 119 -9.92 -11.10 10.99
N ILE A 120 -8.95 -10.69 11.81
CA ILE A 120 -7.53 -11.03 11.62
C ILE A 120 -7.28 -12.53 11.82
N GLY A 121 -7.93 -13.16 12.81
CA GLY A 121 -7.82 -14.60 13.04
C GLY A 121 -8.29 -15.46 11.86
N GLY A 122 -9.12 -14.91 10.96
CA GLY A 122 -9.52 -15.57 9.72
C GLY A 122 -8.50 -15.45 8.57
N MET A 123 -7.43 -14.67 8.71
CA MET A 123 -6.45 -14.44 7.64
C MET A 123 -5.28 -15.43 7.72
N ARG A 124 -4.87 -16.01 6.58
CA ARG A 124 -3.77 -17.00 6.48
C ARG A 124 -2.45 -16.58 7.15
N HIS A 125 -2.15 -15.28 7.10
CA HIS A 125 -0.96 -14.67 7.71
C HIS A 125 -1.35 -13.47 8.58
N GLY A 126 -2.55 -13.52 9.19
CA GLY A 126 -3.04 -12.44 10.05
C GLY A 126 -2.20 -12.31 11.31
N VAL A 127 -1.70 -11.11 11.57
CA VAL A 127 -1.01 -10.77 12.83
C VAL A 127 -1.85 -9.70 13.52
N PRO A 128 -2.31 -9.92 14.77
CA PRO A 128 -3.20 -8.99 15.47
C PRO A 128 -2.42 -7.82 16.08
N TYR A 129 -1.76 -7.03 15.22
CA TYR A 129 -0.92 -5.91 15.63
C TYR A 129 -1.65 -4.94 16.55
N ALA A 130 -2.92 -4.62 16.29
CA ALA A 130 -3.66 -3.70 17.15
C ALA A 130 -3.83 -4.23 18.58
N SER A 131 -4.02 -5.54 18.76
CA SER A 131 -4.06 -6.16 20.10
C SER A 131 -2.68 -6.14 20.76
N MET A 132 -1.63 -6.44 20.00
CA MET A 132 -0.25 -6.45 20.49
C MET A 132 0.25 -5.06 20.92
N GLU A 133 -0.22 -4.01 20.23
CA GLU A 133 0.18 -2.62 20.45
C GLU A 133 -0.81 -1.84 21.35
N ARG A 134 -1.82 -2.51 21.95
CA ARG A 134 -2.89 -1.85 22.73
C ARG A 134 -2.35 -0.86 23.76
N GLU A 135 -1.45 -1.32 24.63
CA GLU A 135 -0.90 -0.50 25.72
C GLU A 135 -0.08 0.69 25.20
N GLU A 136 0.66 0.50 24.10
CA GLU A 136 1.41 1.58 23.46
C GLU A 136 0.46 2.64 22.89
N ILE A 137 -0.59 2.21 22.19
CA ILE A 137 -1.58 3.10 21.59
C ILE A 137 -2.34 3.89 22.67
N LEU A 138 -2.80 3.23 23.74
CA LEU A 138 -3.48 3.89 24.85
C LEU A 138 -2.55 4.81 25.64
N GLY A 139 -1.27 4.46 25.75
CA GLY A 139 -0.23 5.34 26.30
C GLY A 139 -0.03 6.63 25.47
N MET A 140 -0.32 6.57 24.17
CA MET A 140 -0.29 7.69 23.24
C MET A 140 -1.69 8.17 22.84
N ARG A 141 -2.74 7.97 23.65
CA ARG A 141 -4.14 8.23 23.28
C ARG A 141 -4.42 9.63 22.70
N GLU A 142 -3.67 10.64 23.12
CA GLU A 142 -3.79 12.01 22.59
C GLU A 142 -3.35 12.12 21.13
N ASP A 143 -2.58 11.17 20.62
CA ASP A 143 -2.19 11.03 19.23
C ASP A 143 -3.16 10.14 18.44
N TYR A 144 -4.25 9.66 19.05
CA TYR A 144 -5.20 8.78 18.38
C TYR A 144 -6.63 9.31 18.44
N PHE A 145 -7.41 8.98 17.41
CA PHE A 145 -8.85 9.10 17.40
C PHE A 145 -9.45 7.88 16.66
N ALA A 146 -10.71 7.58 16.93
CA ALA A 146 -11.44 6.53 16.23
C ALA A 146 -12.65 7.10 15.49
N VAL A 147 -12.94 6.56 14.31
CA VAL A 147 -14.25 6.72 13.65
C VAL A 147 -15.00 5.42 13.80
N GLN A 148 -16.12 5.45 14.51
CA GLN A 148 -16.94 4.28 14.82
C GLN A 148 -18.27 4.36 14.06
N ALA A 149 -18.72 3.24 13.53
CA ALA A 149 -20.01 3.13 12.86
C ALA A 149 -20.91 2.13 13.61
N PHE A 150 -22.11 2.58 13.98
CA PHE A 150 -23.08 1.80 14.75
C PHE A 150 -24.37 1.59 13.95
N GLU A 151 -24.89 0.37 13.94
CA GLU A 151 -26.20 -0.01 13.39
C GLU A 151 -27.01 -0.65 14.52
N ASP A 152 -28.21 -0.14 14.81
CA ASP A 152 -29.05 -0.60 15.93
C ASP A 152 -28.31 -0.64 17.29
N GLY A 153 -27.38 0.30 17.51
CA GLY A 153 -26.56 0.37 18.72
C GLY A 153 -25.36 -0.60 18.76
N ALA A 154 -25.24 -1.51 17.80
CA ALA A 154 -24.10 -2.42 17.69
C ALA A 154 -22.98 -1.79 16.84
N LEU A 155 -21.73 -1.92 17.28
CA LEU A 155 -20.57 -1.50 16.48
C LEU A 155 -20.43 -2.41 15.26
N VAL A 156 -20.54 -1.83 14.06
CA VAL A 156 -20.47 -2.56 12.78
C VAL A 156 -19.22 -2.22 11.96
N GLY A 157 -18.50 -1.17 12.33
CA GLY A 157 -17.23 -0.80 11.74
C GLY A 157 -16.46 0.21 12.58
N CYS A 158 -15.13 0.18 12.47
CA CYS A 158 -14.28 1.13 13.15
C CYS A 158 -12.96 1.36 12.39
N CYS A 159 -12.54 2.62 12.29
CA CYS A 159 -11.21 3.04 11.86
C CYS A 159 -10.46 3.58 13.08
N MET A 160 -9.29 3.00 13.38
CA MET A 160 -8.34 3.53 14.37
C MET A 160 -7.33 4.41 13.65
N CYS A 161 -7.24 5.68 14.02
CA CYS A 161 -6.46 6.69 13.31
C CYS A 161 -5.40 7.31 14.22
N ARG A 162 -4.16 7.38 13.74
CA ARG A 162 -3.06 8.11 14.37
C ARG A 162 -2.92 9.51 13.77
N LYS A 163 -2.76 10.50 14.62
CA LYS A 163 -2.41 11.89 14.32
C LYS A 163 -0.88 11.98 14.21
N ARG A 164 -0.36 12.39 13.06
CA ARG A 164 1.05 12.69 12.83
C ARG A 164 1.22 14.17 12.58
N ALA A 165 1.34 14.93 13.67
CA ALA A 165 1.49 16.39 13.62
C ALA A 165 2.78 16.78 12.87
N ASP A 166 3.85 16.03 13.07
CA ASP A 166 5.15 16.19 12.40
C ASP A 166 5.05 16.12 10.87
N ALA A 167 4.21 15.23 10.34
CA ALA A 167 4.00 15.08 8.90
C ALA A 167 2.75 15.81 8.39
N SER A 168 1.99 16.49 9.24
CA SER A 168 0.64 17.00 8.93
C SER A 168 -0.22 15.93 8.22
N THR A 169 -0.19 14.70 8.76
CA THR A 169 -0.93 13.55 8.23
C THR A 169 -1.80 12.87 9.29
N VAL A 170 -3.00 12.43 8.91
CA VAL A 170 -3.76 11.43 9.67
C VAL A 170 -3.53 10.05 9.05
N VAL A 171 -3.06 9.08 9.83
CA VAL A 171 -2.81 7.71 9.36
C VAL A 171 -3.93 6.80 9.84
N ILE A 172 -4.67 6.20 8.91
CA ILE A 172 -5.61 5.12 9.24
C ILE A 172 -4.79 3.86 9.49
N ARG A 173 -4.57 3.53 10.77
CA ARG A 173 -3.71 2.42 11.22
C ARG A 173 -4.43 1.08 11.09
N PHE A 174 -5.66 1.01 11.57
CA PHE A 174 -6.46 -0.21 11.57
C PHE A 174 -7.88 0.09 11.11
N VAL A 175 -8.45 -0.82 10.35
CA VAL A 175 -9.84 -0.74 9.89
C VAL A 175 -10.43 -2.13 10.03
N THR A 176 -11.60 -2.22 10.64
CA THR A 176 -12.37 -3.45 10.69
C THR A 176 -13.86 -3.17 10.56
N THR A 177 -14.60 -4.20 10.13
CA THR A 177 -16.05 -4.19 9.92
C THR A 177 -16.60 -5.59 10.15
N THR A 178 -17.88 -5.72 10.49
CA THR A 178 -18.55 -7.02 10.60
C THR A 178 -18.51 -7.82 9.30
N GLN A 179 -18.60 -9.15 9.35
CA GLN A 179 -18.39 -10.05 8.21
C GLN A 179 -19.47 -10.04 7.10
N ASP A 180 -20.48 -9.17 7.15
CA ASP A 180 -21.53 -9.13 6.14
C ASP A 180 -21.02 -8.53 4.81
N SER A 181 -21.45 -9.07 3.67
CA SER A 181 -21.23 -8.62 2.28
C SER A 181 -21.35 -7.09 2.00
N ARG A 182 -21.85 -6.32 2.96
CA ARG A 182 -22.07 -4.87 2.93
C ARG A 182 -20.87 -4.05 3.42
N GLN A 183 -19.82 -4.70 3.92
CA GLN A 183 -18.53 -4.12 4.36
C GLN A 183 -17.99 -3.01 3.46
N HIS A 184 -17.98 -3.22 2.14
CA HIS A 184 -17.36 -2.28 1.22
C HIS A 184 -18.07 -0.92 1.17
N ARG A 185 -19.33 -0.86 1.57
CA ARG A 185 -20.13 0.38 1.56
C ARG A 185 -19.85 1.22 2.80
N ILE A 186 -19.78 0.60 3.98
CA ILE A 186 -19.57 1.31 5.24
C ILE A 186 -18.13 1.85 5.35
N VAL A 187 -17.12 1.09 4.90
CA VAL A 187 -15.71 1.52 4.93
C VAL A 187 -15.51 2.85 4.20
N ARG A 188 -16.12 3.02 3.02
CA ARG A 188 -16.02 4.28 2.25
C ARG A 188 -16.61 5.46 2.99
N ALA A 189 -17.76 5.26 3.64
CA ALA A 189 -18.39 6.31 4.44
C ALA A 189 -17.56 6.65 5.69
N MET A 190 -16.99 5.65 6.36
CA MET A 190 -16.04 5.88 7.47
C MET A 190 -14.81 6.66 7.01
N TYR A 191 -14.26 6.36 5.83
CA TYR A 191 -13.12 7.11 5.28
C TYR A 191 -13.49 8.57 5.02
N MET A 192 -14.68 8.85 4.47
CA MET A 192 -15.14 10.23 4.32
C MET A 192 -15.23 10.96 5.67
N ARG A 193 -15.66 10.27 6.73
CA ARG A 193 -15.66 10.83 8.08
C ARG A 193 -14.25 11.08 8.62
N VAL A 194 -13.29 10.21 8.33
CA VAL A 194 -11.85 10.45 8.63
C VAL A 194 -11.34 11.69 7.90
N PHE A 195 -11.62 11.85 6.60
CA PHE A 195 -11.24 13.05 5.84
C PHE A 195 -11.86 14.32 6.41
N ALA A 196 -13.14 14.26 6.83
CA ALA A 196 -13.80 15.39 7.48
C ALA A 196 -13.10 15.76 8.80
N LYS A 197 -12.81 14.78 9.66
CA LYS A 197 -12.10 15.00 10.93
C LYS A 197 -10.67 15.50 10.72
N ALA A 198 -9.94 14.96 9.74
CA ALA A 198 -8.61 15.44 9.37
C ALA A 198 -8.63 16.92 8.94
N ARG A 199 -9.64 17.31 8.15
CA ARG A 199 -9.86 18.72 7.76
C ARG A 199 -10.19 19.62 8.95
N GLU A 200 -11.09 19.19 9.83
CA GLU A 200 -11.45 19.93 11.05
C GLU A 200 -10.22 20.23 11.92
N MET A 201 -9.28 19.29 11.97
CA MET A 201 -8.02 19.41 12.72
C MET A 201 -6.88 20.11 11.94
N GLY A 202 -7.12 20.53 10.69
CA GLY A 202 -6.11 21.24 9.88
C GLY A 202 -4.99 20.36 9.29
N TYR A 203 -5.18 19.04 9.21
CA TYR A 203 -4.21 18.13 8.57
C TYR A 203 -4.25 18.26 7.04
N ARG A 204 -3.07 18.17 6.40
CA ARG A 204 -2.95 18.30 4.93
C ARG A 204 -3.23 17.01 4.19
N SER A 205 -3.06 15.86 4.84
CA SER A 205 -3.21 14.57 4.18
C SER A 205 -3.77 13.47 5.08
N VAL A 206 -4.31 12.44 4.44
CA VAL A 206 -4.70 11.17 5.06
C VAL A 206 -3.86 10.07 4.44
N SER A 207 -3.45 9.09 5.24
CA SER A 207 -2.73 7.89 4.81
C SER A 207 -3.54 6.63 5.08
N LEU A 208 -3.47 5.65 4.16
CA LEU A 208 -3.95 4.27 4.37
C LEU A 208 -2.83 3.33 4.86
N GLY A 209 -1.80 3.90 5.48
CA GLY A 209 -0.65 3.17 5.97
C GLY A 209 0.30 2.72 4.87
N THR A 210 1.22 1.86 5.28
CA THR A 210 2.38 1.43 4.52
C THR A 210 2.24 -0.04 4.11
N ASP A 211 2.52 -0.34 2.84
CA ASP A 211 2.49 -1.68 2.27
C ASP A 211 3.86 -2.02 1.67
N PRO A 212 4.22 -3.31 1.54
CA PRO A 212 5.38 -3.69 0.74
C PRO A 212 5.13 -3.33 -0.73
N ALA A 213 6.18 -3.00 -1.48
CA ALA A 213 6.05 -2.73 -2.91
C ALA A 213 5.65 -3.98 -3.74
N LEU A 214 5.93 -5.17 -3.21
CA LEU A 214 5.49 -6.46 -3.77
C LEU A 214 4.16 -6.91 -3.15
N TYR A 215 3.09 -6.87 -3.95
CA TYR A 215 1.79 -7.43 -3.64
C TYR A 215 1.69 -8.85 -4.18
N GLY A 216 1.25 -9.78 -3.35
CA GLY A 216 1.06 -11.18 -3.70
C GLY A 216 1.45 -12.13 -2.58
N HIS A 217 2.34 -11.68 -1.70
CA HIS A 217 2.75 -12.41 -0.50
C HIS A 217 1.89 -11.98 0.70
N ILE A 218 2.39 -11.03 1.50
CA ILE A 218 1.71 -10.45 2.66
C ILE A 218 0.53 -9.58 2.22
N ALA A 219 0.77 -8.56 1.40
CA ALA A 219 -0.28 -7.69 0.87
C ALA A 219 -0.93 -8.34 -0.37
N LYS A 220 -2.27 -8.35 -0.44
CA LYS A 220 -2.98 -8.94 -1.59
C LYS A 220 -3.15 -7.93 -2.73
N PRO A 221 -3.06 -8.34 -4.02
CA PRO A 221 -3.24 -7.45 -5.18
C PRO A 221 -4.54 -6.63 -5.17
N GLY A 222 -5.61 -7.18 -4.61
CA GLY A 222 -6.88 -6.48 -4.44
C GLY A 222 -6.77 -5.22 -3.58
N LEU A 223 -5.81 -5.16 -2.65
CA LEU A 223 -5.56 -4.01 -1.78
C LEU A 223 -4.99 -2.83 -2.58
N PHE A 224 -4.04 -3.07 -3.49
CA PHE A 224 -3.56 -2.05 -4.42
C PHE A 224 -4.72 -1.39 -5.16
N ARG A 225 -5.59 -2.21 -5.75
CA ARG A 225 -6.78 -1.75 -6.51
C ARG A 225 -7.73 -0.95 -5.62
N PHE A 226 -7.94 -1.38 -4.38
CA PHE A 226 -8.77 -0.67 -3.43
C PHE A 226 -8.20 0.71 -3.09
N LYS A 227 -6.92 0.80 -2.70
CA LYS A 227 -6.28 2.06 -2.28
C LYS A 227 -6.16 3.06 -3.43
N SER A 228 -5.68 2.62 -4.59
CA SER A 228 -5.54 3.46 -5.80
C SER A 228 -6.87 4.03 -6.28
N ARG A 229 -7.95 3.24 -6.28
CA ARG A 229 -9.28 3.72 -6.72
C ARG A 229 -9.88 4.76 -5.80
N LEU A 230 -9.58 4.69 -4.50
CA LEU A 230 -9.97 5.69 -3.51
C LEU A 230 -9.18 7.00 -3.63
N GLY A 231 -8.33 7.15 -4.65
CA GLY A 231 -7.60 8.39 -4.90
C GLY A 231 -6.35 8.54 -4.04
N PHE A 232 -5.86 7.45 -3.43
CA PHE A 232 -4.56 7.45 -2.77
C PHE A 232 -3.45 7.16 -3.78
N THR A 233 -2.35 7.89 -3.64
CA THR A 233 -1.13 7.74 -4.41
C THR A 233 -0.03 7.19 -3.50
N PRO A 234 0.69 6.14 -3.90
CA PRO A 234 1.80 5.62 -3.11
C PRO A 234 3.04 6.51 -3.26
N ILE A 235 3.77 6.67 -2.17
CA ILE A 235 5.10 7.30 -2.12
C ILE A 235 6.09 6.33 -1.44
N PRO A 236 7.40 6.40 -1.71
CA PRO A 236 8.39 5.67 -0.93
C PRO A 236 8.26 5.94 0.58
N ALA A 237 8.17 4.89 1.40
CA ALA A 237 7.87 5.03 2.83
C ALA A 237 8.95 5.83 3.59
N ARG A 238 10.22 5.76 3.17
CA ARG A 238 11.30 6.59 3.72
C ARG A 238 11.03 8.10 3.64
N LEU A 239 10.29 8.57 2.63
CA LEU A 239 9.91 9.97 2.50
C LEU A 239 8.82 10.39 3.50
N PHE A 240 8.10 9.42 4.07
CA PHE A 240 7.12 9.66 5.13
C PHE A 240 7.77 9.72 6.53
N GLY A 241 9.08 9.50 6.64
CA GLY A 241 9.83 9.61 7.89
C GLY A 241 9.43 8.59 8.96
N THR A 242 8.94 7.41 8.55
CA THR A 242 8.54 6.34 9.48
C THR A 242 9.61 5.29 9.70
N MET A 243 10.50 5.10 8.74
CA MET A 243 11.44 3.97 8.71
C MET A 243 12.68 4.34 7.89
N ASP A 244 13.83 3.81 8.31
CA ASP A 244 15.05 3.76 7.47
C ASP A 244 14.88 2.64 6.44
N ASP A 245 13.92 2.83 5.53
CA ASP A 245 13.57 1.86 4.51
C ASP A 245 14.48 2.07 3.29
N PRO A 246 15.33 1.10 2.95
CA PRO A 246 16.16 1.20 1.76
C PRO A 246 15.31 1.04 0.49
N ASP A 247 15.87 1.49 -0.63
CA ASP A 247 15.45 0.98 -1.93
C ASP A 247 15.94 -0.46 -2.10
N GLU A 248 15.27 -1.23 -2.95
CA GLU A 248 15.60 -2.60 -3.28
C GLU A 248 15.64 -2.76 -4.80
N ALA A 249 16.40 -3.75 -5.27
CA ALA A 249 16.24 -4.28 -6.61
C ALA A 249 15.83 -5.74 -6.52
N THR A 250 14.64 -6.08 -7.03
CA THR A 250 14.08 -7.43 -6.93
C THR A 250 13.87 -8.04 -8.31
N ARG A 251 14.22 -9.32 -8.44
CA ARG A 251 13.84 -10.17 -9.57
C ARG A 251 13.06 -11.37 -9.04
N VAL A 252 11.79 -11.47 -9.42
CA VAL A 252 10.94 -12.61 -9.07
C VAL A 252 11.26 -13.77 -10.02
N LEU A 253 11.46 -14.95 -9.45
CA LEU A 253 11.86 -16.15 -10.18
C LEU A 253 10.73 -17.19 -10.26
N ARG A 254 9.88 -17.28 -9.23
CA ARG A 254 8.77 -18.22 -9.14
C ARG A 254 7.56 -17.55 -8.49
N LEU A 255 6.36 -18.07 -8.81
CA LEU A 255 5.10 -17.55 -8.28
C LEU A 255 4.41 -18.49 -7.27
N ASP A 256 4.95 -19.67 -7.00
CA ASP A 256 4.30 -20.72 -6.20
C ASP A 256 3.90 -20.26 -4.79
N THR A 257 4.68 -19.33 -4.22
CA THR A 257 4.48 -18.76 -2.88
C THR A 257 3.73 -17.42 -2.91
N LEU A 258 3.39 -16.92 -4.10
CA LEU A 258 2.73 -15.65 -4.34
C LEU A 258 1.31 -15.88 -4.89
N THR A 259 0.41 -14.90 -4.73
CA THR A 259 -0.89 -14.97 -5.41
C THR A 259 -0.74 -14.70 -6.90
N GLU A 260 -1.58 -15.31 -7.72
CA GLU A 260 -1.66 -15.00 -9.15
C GLU A 260 -2.90 -14.15 -9.47
N PRO A 261 -2.74 -12.98 -10.13
CA PRO A 261 -1.46 -12.32 -10.42
C PRO A 261 -0.82 -11.73 -9.15
N SER A 262 0.48 -11.47 -9.20
CA SER A 262 1.20 -10.62 -8.23
C SER A 262 1.50 -9.25 -8.85
N LEU A 263 1.79 -8.25 -8.03
CA LEU A 263 2.10 -6.91 -8.49
C LEU A 263 3.40 -6.42 -7.86
N LEU A 264 4.24 -5.77 -8.65
CA LEU A 264 5.42 -5.06 -8.15
C LEU A 264 5.35 -3.59 -8.56
N ILE A 265 5.32 -2.70 -7.57
CA ILE A 265 5.48 -1.27 -7.80
C ILE A 265 6.97 -0.98 -7.85
N SER A 266 7.43 -0.31 -8.90
CA SER A 266 8.83 0.05 -9.06
C SER A 266 8.97 1.49 -9.53
N TYR A 267 10.17 2.05 -9.37
CA TYR A 267 10.46 3.33 -9.98
C TYR A 267 10.40 3.15 -11.50
N ALA A 268 9.60 3.99 -12.16
CA ALA A 268 9.64 4.04 -13.61
C ALA A 268 11.09 4.39 -14.01
N PRO A 269 11.68 3.68 -14.99
CA PRO A 269 12.85 4.22 -15.66
C PRO A 269 12.47 5.64 -16.05
N ALA A 270 13.33 6.63 -15.77
CA ALA A 270 13.14 7.95 -16.36
C ALA A 270 12.89 7.68 -17.85
N LEU A 271 11.66 7.93 -18.32
CA LEU A 271 11.31 7.72 -19.73
C LEU A 271 12.44 8.40 -20.47
N GLU A 272 13.21 7.63 -21.22
CA GLU A 272 14.43 8.08 -21.90
C GLU A 272 14.04 9.20 -22.87
N ALA A 273 13.84 10.41 -22.34
CA ALA A 273 13.96 11.61 -23.10
C ALA A 273 15.42 11.56 -23.54
N PRO A 274 15.73 11.57 -24.85
CA PRO A 274 17.10 11.71 -25.28
C PRO A 274 17.63 12.94 -24.58
N ALA A 275 18.62 12.75 -23.70
CA ALA A 275 19.32 13.85 -23.09
C ALA A 275 19.75 14.75 -24.26
N PRO A 276 19.42 16.06 -24.24
CA PRO A 276 20.04 16.98 -25.18
C PRO A 276 21.55 16.73 -25.10
N GLU A 277 22.19 16.45 -26.25
CA GLU A 277 23.56 15.91 -26.43
C GLU A 277 24.71 16.72 -25.77
N ALA A 278 24.44 17.64 -24.84
CA ALA A 278 25.43 18.58 -24.34
C ALA A 278 25.42 18.86 -22.83
N LEU A 279 24.70 18.13 -21.96
CA LEU A 279 24.71 18.43 -20.52
C LEU A 279 24.81 17.20 -19.60
N ALA A 280 26.01 17.10 -19.00
CA ALA A 280 26.39 16.49 -17.73
C ALA A 280 26.38 14.94 -17.58
N PRO A 281 27.50 14.32 -17.14
CA PRO A 281 27.58 12.90 -16.78
C PRO A 281 26.80 12.50 -15.51
N ASP A 282 26.07 13.42 -14.89
CA ASP A 282 25.33 13.21 -13.62
C ASP A 282 23.82 12.91 -13.81
N ALA A 283 23.33 12.75 -15.04
CA ALA A 283 21.91 12.50 -15.31
C ALA A 283 21.36 11.14 -14.82
N GLY A 284 22.19 10.30 -14.21
CA GLY A 284 21.82 8.94 -13.75
C GLY A 284 21.11 8.87 -12.39
N ASN A 285 21.22 9.91 -11.55
CA ASN A 285 20.81 9.83 -10.14
C ASN A 285 19.82 10.95 -9.79
N ALA A 286 18.63 10.93 -10.38
CA ALA A 286 17.55 11.79 -9.92
C ALA A 286 17.24 11.47 -8.45
N GLU A 287 17.31 12.46 -7.58
CA GLU A 287 16.90 12.35 -6.18
C GLU A 287 15.46 11.80 -6.11
N ILE A 288 15.24 10.81 -5.26
CA ILE A 288 13.91 10.22 -5.06
C ILE A 288 13.07 11.20 -4.23
N THR A 289 11.93 11.59 -4.77
CA THR A 289 11.00 12.56 -4.19
C THR A 289 9.58 12.01 -4.15
N PHE A 290 8.64 12.79 -3.61
CA PHE A 290 7.22 12.45 -3.57
C PHE A 290 6.60 12.32 -4.98
N ASP A 291 7.22 12.94 -5.97
CA ASP A 291 6.76 12.98 -7.36
C ASP A 291 7.53 12.01 -8.27
N THR A 292 8.44 11.19 -7.72
CA THR A 292 9.17 10.19 -8.51
C THR A 292 8.18 9.28 -9.22
N PRO A 293 8.21 9.20 -10.56
CA PRO A 293 7.25 8.42 -11.31
C PRO A 293 7.35 6.93 -10.97
N LEU A 294 6.20 6.31 -10.70
CA LEU A 294 6.10 4.88 -10.40
C LEU A 294 5.53 4.12 -11.59
N ARG A 295 5.95 2.88 -11.76
CA ARG A 295 5.33 1.91 -12.68
C ARG A 295 4.81 0.71 -11.89
N LEU A 296 3.90 -0.03 -12.48
CA LEU A 296 3.38 -1.28 -11.94
C LEU A 296 3.65 -2.41 -12.92
N ASP A 297 4.26 -3.49 -12.42
CA ASP A 297 4.43 -4.73 -13.17
C ASP A 297 3.49 -5.79 -12.62
N VAL A 298 2.65 -6.36 -13.49
CA VAL A 298 1.75 -7.48 -13.18
C VAL A 298 2.49 -8.78 -13.50
N LEU A 299 2.83 -9.53 -12.45
CA LEU A 299 3.56 -10.79 -12.53
C LEU A 299 2.57 -11.96 -12.64
N THR A 300 2.74 -12.81 -13.65
CA THR A 300 1.87 -13.98 -13.93
C THR A 300 2.67 -15.10 -14.58
N GLY A 301 2.22 -16.35 -14.48
CA GLY A 301 2.88 -17.50 -15.08
C GLY A 301 2.88 -17.46 -16.61
N GLU A 302 3.83 -18.17 -17.22
CA GLU A 302 3.86 -18.41 -18.68
C GLU A 302 2.66 -19.25 -19.14
N ASP A 303 2.32 -20.30 -18.39
CA ASP A 303 1.25 -21.25 -18.69
C ASP A 303 -0.14 -20.79 -18.22
N ALA A 304 -0.26 -19.57 -17.70
CA ALA A 304 -1.57 -19.04 -17.35
C ALA A 304 -2.38 -18.90 -18.65
N ASP A 305 -3.35 -19.81 -18.85
CA ASP A 305 -4.39 -19.85 -19.89
C ASP A 305 -5.22 -18.56 -20.04
N HIS A 306 -4.79 -17.48 -19.39
CA HIS A 306 -5.32 -16.15 -19.48
C HIS A 306 -4.80 -15.45 -20.76
N PRO A 307 -5.66 -15.26 -21.79
CA PRO A 307 -5.36 -14.32 -22.85
C PRO A 307 -5.04 -12.96 -22.22
N GLU A 308 -3.98 -12.29 -22.70
CA GLU A 308 -3.47 -10.98 -22.26
C GLU A 308 -4.05 -10.49 -20.92
N ALA A 309 -3.35 -10.75 -19.80
CA ALA A 309 -3.82 -10.40 -18.46
C ALA A 309 -4.52 -9.03 -18.45
N ASP A 310 -5.82 -8.98 -18.12
CA ASP A 310 -6.57 -7.73 -18.13
C ASP A 310 -5.94 -6.75 -17.13
N LEU A 311 -5.27 -5.74 -17.68
CA LEU A 311 -4.58 -4.68 -16.94
C LEU A 311 -5.56 -3.60 -16.46
N GLY A 312 -6.78 -3.55 -16.99
CA GLY A 312 -7.80 -2.55 -16.67
C GLY A 312 -8.05 -2.35 -15.17
N PRO A 313 -8.16 -3.42 -14.36
CA PRO A 313 -8.31 -3.32 -12.91
C PRO A 313 -7.18 -2.59 -12.19
N TYR A 314 -5.96 -2.58 -12.74
CA TYR A 314 -4.73 -2.07 -12.13
C TYR A 314 -4.28 -0.71 -12.67
N ARG A 315 -4.97 -0.16 -13.66
CA ARG A 315 -4.71 1.20 -14.14
C ARG A 315 -4.96 2.21 -13.02
N ALA A 316 -3.98 3.09 -12.79
CA ALA A 316 -4.08 4.19 -11.84
C ALA A 316 -3.44 5.47 -12.43
N PRO A 317 -3.99 6.67 -12.17
CA PRO A 317 -3.51 7.92 -12.78
C PRO A 317 -2.08 8.30 -12.42
N PHE A 318 -1.56 7.83 -11.30
CA PHE A 318 -0.20 8.12 -10.83
C PHE A 318 0.88 7.24 -11.47
N LEU A 319 0.49 6.19 -12.20
CA LEU A 319 1.45 5.28 -12.83
C LEU A 319 1.94 5.87 -14.15
N ALA A 320 3.26 6.00 -14.27
CA ALA A 320 3.93 6.33 -15.54
C ALA A 320 4.00 5.13 -16.50
N GLY A 321 3.81 3.91 -16.00
CA GLY A 321 3.80 2.70 -16.81
C GLY A 321 3.07 1.54 -16.14
N LEU A 322 2.52 0.66 -16.97
CA LEU A 322 1.86 -0.58 -16.56
C LEU A 322 2.28 -1.69 -17.50
N GLY A 323 2.92 -2.73 -16.97
CA GLY A 323 3.47 -3.86 -17.73
C GLY A 323 2.98 -5.22 -17.25
N VAL A 324 3.14 -6.24 -18.09
CA VAL A 324 3.01 -7.65 -17.71
C VAL A 324 4.39 -8.27 -17.75
N VAL A 325 4.77 -9.00 -16.70
CA VAL A 325 6.00 -9.80 -16.65
C VAL A 325 5.59 -11.25 -16.50
N ARG A 326 5.99 -12.08 -17.48
CA ARG A 326 5.77 -13.52 -17.46
C ARG A 326 6.90 -14.19 -16.68
N ILE A 327 6.54 -15.07 -15.74
CA ILE A 327 7.47 -15.82 -14.89
C ILE A 327 7.38 -17.30 -15.27
N GLY A 328 8.54 -17.89 -15.59
CA GLY A 328 8.74 -19.29 -15.95
C GLY A 328 9.98 -19.88 -15.29
#